data_AF-A0A663MFE9-F1
#
_entry.id   AF-A0A663MFE9-F1
#
_cell.length_a   1.000
_cell.length_b   1.000
_cell.length_c   1.000
_cell.angle_alpha   90.00
_cell.angle_beta   90.00
_cell.angle_gamma   90.00
#
_symmetry.space_group_name_H-M   'P 1'
#
loop_
_entity.id
_entity.type
_entity.pdbx_description
1 polymer ?
#
loop_
_entity_poly.entity_id
_entity_poly.type
_entity_poly.pdbx_seq_one_letter_code
_entity_poly.pdbx_strand_id
1 'polypeptide(L)' 'MQSSKISLTVPCGLQTLLEGVSRAAIEENPDNIAEFFALYFQDLVTFQKGLFLPIVAVCSFKIF' A
#
# COMPACT_ATOMS: atom_id res chain seq x y z
N MET A 1 -40.39 -4.64 9.03
CA MET A 1 -38.94 -4.92 9.05
C MET A 1 -38.27 -4.01 8.04
N GLN A 2 -37.55 -2.97 8.48
CA GLN A 2 -36.75 -2.13 7.58
C GLN A 2 -35.43 -2.87 7.31
N SER A 3 -35.24 -3.31 6.07
CA SER A 3 -33.93 -3.80 5.61
C SER A 3 -33.03 -2.58 5.41
N SER A 4 -32.02 -2.43 6.28
CA SER A 4 -30.97 -1.43 6.10
C SER A 4 -30.19 -1.79 4.84
N LYS A 5 -30.42 -1.06 3.75
CA LYS A 5 -29.66 -1.23 2.51
C LYS A 5 -28.20 -0.85 2.78
N ILE A 6 -27.35 -1.86 2.97
CA ILE A 6 -25.90 -1.67 3.17
C ILE A 6 -25.34 -1.20 1.83
N SER A 7 -24.93 0.07 1.76
CA SER A 7 -24.17 0.59 0.62
C SER A 7 -22.70 0.22 0.79
N LEU A 8 -22.17 -0.57 -0.14
CA LEU A 8 -20.72 -0.81 -0.27
C LEU A 8 -20.12 0.31 -1.11
N THR A 9 -19.33 1.17 -0.46
CA THR A 9 -18.59 2.25 -1.13
C THR A 9 -17.09 1.95 -1.06
N VAL A 10 -16.42 2.02 -2.20
CA VAL A 10 -14.96 1.89 -2.28
C VAL A 10 -14.33 3.24 -1.90
N PRO A 11 -13.44 3.30 -0.90
CA PRO A 11 -12.76 4.53 -0.54
C PRO A 11 -11.92 5.08 -1.70
N CYS A 12 -11.94 6.40 -1.88
CA CYS A 12 -11.10 7.09 -2.83
C CYS A 12 -9.62 6.80 -2.51
N GLY A 13 -8.83 6.41 -3.52
CA GLY A 13 -7.40 6.11 -3.35
C GLY A 13 -7.06 4.66 -2.97
N LEU A 14 -8.05 3.82 -2.61
CA LEU A 14 -7.80 2.39 -2.39
C LEU A 14 -7.24 1.73 -3.66
N GLN A 15 -7.79 2.08 -4.82
CA GLN A 15 -7.32 1.57 -6.11
C GLN A 15 -5.84 1.91 -6.33
N THR A 16 -5.46 3.19 -6.19
CA THR A 16 -4.07 3.63 -6.38
C THR A 16 -3.12 2.96 -5.40
N LEU A 17 -3.55 2.78 -4.14
CA LEU A 17 -2.78 2.08 -3.12
C LEU A 17 -2.50 0.64 -3.51
N LEU A 18 -3.53 -0.07 -3.97
CA LEU A 18 -3.44 -1.47 -4.41
C LEU A 18 -2.62 -1.61 -5.70
N GLU A 19 -2.75 -0.67 -6.64
CA GLU A 19 -1.93 -0.65 -7.86
C GLU A 19 -0.45 -0.47 -7.54
N GLY A 20 -0.10 0.42 -6.60
CA GLY A 20 1.28 0.66 -6.17
C GLY A 20 1.94 -0.59 -5.58
N VAL A 21 1.31 -1.20 -4.57
CA VAL A 21 1.85 -2.44 -3.95
C VAL A 21 1.85 -3.62 -4.93
N SER A 22 0.87 -3.71 -5.83
CA SER A 22 0.83 -4.79 -6.83
C SER A 22 1.97 -4.67 -7.83
N ARG A 23 2.28 -3.45 -8.30
CA ARG A 23 3.43 -3.23 -9.19
C ARG A 23 4.74 -3.58 -8.49
N ALA A 24 4.91 -3.11 -7.25
CA ALA A 24 6.09 -3.41 -6.45
C ALA A 24 6.25 -4.92 -6.19
N ALA A 25 5.17 -5.63 -5.91
CA ALA A 25 5.20 -7.08 -5.69
C ALA A 25 5.55 -7.87 -6.96
N ILE A 26 5.12 -7.42 -8.15
CA ILE A 26 5.49 -8.05 -9.42
C ILE A 26 6.97 -7.81 -9.74
N GLU A 27 7.48 -6.61 -9.45
CA GLU A 27 8.87 -6.25 -9.70
C GLU A 27 9.84 -6.97 -8.77
N GLU A 28 9.55 -6.99 -7.47
CA GLU A 28 10.41 -7.62 -6.47
C GLU A 28 10.26 -9.15 -6.42
N ASN A 29 9.13 -9.69 -6.90
CA ASN A 29 8.79 -11.12 -6.87
C ASN A 29 9.17 -11.79 -5.53
N PRO A 30 8.60 -11.33 -4.40
CA PRO A 30 9.01 -11.80 -3.08
C PRO A 30 8.58 -13.25 -2.85
N ASP A 31 9.42 -14.03 -2.19
CA ASP A 31 9.09 -15.40 -1.77
C ASP A 31 7.89 -15.41 -0.80
N ASN A 32 7.73 -14.34 -0.02
CA ASN A 32 6.64 -14.16 0.93
C ASN A 32 5.87 -12.85 0.66
N ILE A 33 4.75 -12.97 -0.05
CA ILE A 33 3.87 -11.84 -0.40
C ILE A 33 3.30 -11.15 0.85
N ALA A 34 2.94 -11.91 1.89
CA ALA A 34 2.31 -11.33 3.07
C ALA A 34 3.29 -10.46 3.87
N GLU A 35 4.53 -10.93 4.02
CA GLU A 35 5.60 -10.18 4.67
C GLU A 35 5.97 -8.93 3.86
N PHE A 36 6.07 -9.06 2.54
CA PHE A 36 6.29 -7.93 1.64
C PHE A 36 5.21 -6.85 1.83
N PHE A 37 3.93 -7.23 1.92
CA PHE A 37 2.83 -6.28 2.08
C PHE A 37 2.90 -5.56 3.43
N ALA A 38 3.24 -6.29 4.50
CA ALA A 38 3.38 -5.71 5.83
C ALA A 38 4.48 -4.64 5.87
N LEU A 39 5.64 -4.94 5.30
CA LEU A 39 6.77 -4.00 5.21
C LEU A 39 6.45 -2.80 4.30
N TYR A 40 5.87 -3.05 3.12
CA TYR A 40 5.48 -2.00 2.19
C TYR A 40 4.53 -0.97 2.82
N PHE A 41 3.48 -1.43 3.51
CA PHE A 41 2.54 -0.51 4.17
C PHE A 41 3.15 0.16 5.42
N GLN A 42 4.07 -0.51 6.12
CA GLN A 42 4.80 0.11 7.22
C GLN A 42 5.65 1.29 6.72
N ASP A 43 6.37 1.12 5.60
CA ASP A 43 7.16 2.18 4.97
C ASP A 43 6.27 3.32 4.48
N LEU A 44 5.13 2.99 3.87
CA LEU A 44 4.18 4.00 3.40
C LEU A 44 3.63 4.87 4.55
N VAL A 45 3.27 4.26 5.68
CA VAL A 45 2.80 4.99 6.87
C VAL A 45 3.92 5.83 7.48
N THR A 46 5.15 5.31 7.48
CA THR A 46 6.33 6.02 7.98
C THR A 46 6.64 7.25 7.12
N PHE A 47 6.53 7.11 5.80
CA PHE A 47 6.63 8.20 4.84
C PHE A 47 5.55 9.25 5.06
N GLN A 48 4.28 8.86 5.22
CA GLN A 48 3.18 9.78 5.50
C GLN A 48 3.39 10.58 6.80
N LYS A 49 4.03 9.98 7.81
CA LYS A 49 4.35 10.62 9.09
C LYS A 49 5.57 11.55 9.00
N GLY A 50 6.20 11.68 7.84
CA GLY A 50 7.37 12.54 7.63
C GLY A 50 8.64 12.03 8.34
N LEU A 51 8.67 10.77 8.77
CA LEU A 51 9.85 10.14 9.37
C LEU A 51 10.78 9.68 8.23
N PHE A 52 11.29 10.64 7.45
CA PHE A 52 12.03 10.42 6.23
C PHE A 52 13.46 9.95 6.53
N LEU A 53 13.67 8.64 6.64
CA LEU A 53 15.02 8.07 6.64
C LEU A 53 15.47 7.90 5.17
N PRO A 54 16.57 8.57 4.75
CA PRO A 54 16.97 8.66 3.34
C PRO A 54 17.35 7.31 2.70
N ILE A 55 17.55 6.27 3.50
CA ILE A 55 17.95 4.93 3.02
C ILE A 55 16.74 4.10 2.54
N VAL A 56 15.54 4.35 3.08
CA VAL A 56 14.31 3.59 2.74
C VAL A 56 13.61 4.20 1.49
N ALA A 57 13.77 5.50 1.27
CA ALA A 57 13.10 6.23 0.18
C ALA A 57 13.66 5.93 -1.23
N VAL A 58 14.89 5.43 -1.34
CA VAL A 58 15.54 5.23 -2.66
C VAL A 58 15.05 3.97 -3.38
N CYS A 59 14.61 2.93 -2.65
CA CYS A 59 14.14 1.68 -3.26
C CYS A 59 12.62 1.63 -3.46
N SER A 60 11.80 2.08 -2.50
CA SER A 60 10.34 1.83 -2.56
C SER A 60 9.53 2.90 -3.31
N PHE A 61 10.06 4.10 -3.54
CA PHE A 61 9.30 5.23 -4.10
C PHE A 61 9.43 5.42 -5.62
N LYS A 62 10.09 4.50 -6.33
CA LYS A 62 10.26 4.58 -7.79
C LYS A 62 8.98 4.28 -8.61
N ILE A 63 7.81 4.29 -7.94
CA ILE A 63 6.50 3.92 -8.50
C ILE A 63 5.47 5.07 -8.42
N PHE A 64 5.77 6.19 -7.74
CA PHE A 64 5.01 7.45 -7.89
C PHE A 64 5.71 8.43 -8.82
#